data_AF-A0A565BTY7-F1
#
_entry.id   AF-A0A565BTY7-F1
#
_cell.length_a   1.000
_cell.length_b   1.000
_cell.length_c   1.000
_cell.angle_alpha   90.00
_cell.angle_beta   90.00
_cell.angle_gamma   90.00
#
_symmetry.space_group_name_H-M   'P 1'
#
loop_
_entity.id
_entity.type
_entity.pdbx_description
1 polymer ?
#
loop_
_entity_poly.entity_id
_entity_poly.type
_entity_poly.pdbx_seq_one_letter_code
_entity_poly.pdbx_strand_id
1 'polypeptide(L)'
;MACLNHTDLKGKRMRIMWSQRDLGGFGNLFVKNLDSSITSSCLERIFSPFGAILSCKVVEENGQSKEQSAVAARCALHGSMVDGKKL
;
A
#
# COMPACT_ATOMS: atom_id res chain seq x y z
N MET A 1 5.62 8.43 19.16
CA MET A 1 4.73 7.53 18.39
C MET A 1 5.45 6.70 17.32
N ALA A 2 6.75 6.92 17.02
CA ALA A 2 7.47 6.22 15.97
C ALA A 2 8.06 4.84 16.35
N CYS A 3 8.10 4.49 17.65
CA CYS A 3 8.88 3.34 18.14
C CYS A 3 8.34 1.96 17.72
N LEU A 4 7.06 1.86 17.36
CA LEU A 4 6.43 0.57 16.98
C LEU A 4 6.18 0.45 15.48
N ASN A 5 6.28 1.53 14.70
CA ASN A 5 6.09 1.44 13.26
C ASN A 5 7.21 0.61 12.64
N HIS A 6 6.87 -0.31 11.73
CA HIS A 6 7.77 -1.30 11.13
C HIS A 6 8.36 -2.36 12.06
N THR A 7 7.92 -2.45 13.32
CA THR A 7 8.29 -3.57 14.19
C THR A 7 7.43 -4.79 13.90
N ASP A 8 7.96 -5.99 14.16
CA ASP A 8 7.24 -7.24 13.92
C ASP A 8 6.34 -7.60 15.09
N LEU A 9 5.07 -7.90 14.77
CA LEU A 9 4.12 -8.48 15.70
C LEU A 9 3.63 -9.81 15.12
N LYS A 10 3.95 -10.91 15.79
CA LYS A 10 3.60 -12.28 15.35
C LYS A 10 4.08 -12.59 13.91
N GLY A 11 5.31 -12.19 13.59
CA GLY A 11 5.91 -12.39 12.26
C GLY A 11 5.31 -11.51 11.15
N LYS A 12 4.46 -10.53 11.49
CA LYS A 12 3.95 -9.54 10.54
C LYS A 12 4.43 -8.15 10.94
N ARG A 13 5.07 -7.47 9.98
CA ARG A 13 5.52 -6.10 10.16
C ARG A 13 4.34 -5.16 10.32
N MET A 14 4.30 -4.41 11.43
CA MET A 14 3.25 -3.45 11.73
C MET A 14 3.36 -2.20 10.85
N ARG A 15 2.21 -1.67 10.45
CA ARG A 15 2.07 -0.37 9.77
C ARG A 15 1.14 0.49 10.59
N ILE A 16 1.71 1.44 11.32
CA ILE A 16 1.00 2.29 12.27
C ILE A 16 0.96 3.71 11.70
N MET A 17 -0.21 4.32 11.71
CA MET A 17 -0.42 5.71 11.33
C MET A 17 -1.56 6.31 12.16
N TRP A 18 -1.65 7.63 12.19
CA TRP A 18 -2.81 8.30 12.76
C TRP A 18 -4.09 7.92 12.02
N SER A 19 -5.19 7.80 12.75
CA SER A 19 -6.49 7.55 12.15
C SER A 19 -6.89 8.74 11.27
N GLN A 20 -7.15 8.48 10.00
CA GLN A 20 -7.55 9.49 9.03
C GLN A 20 -8.64 8.87 8.13
N ARG A 21 -9.85 9.46 8.16
CA ARG A 21 -11.03 8.93 7.46
C ARG A 21 -11.04 9.30 5.98
N ASP A 22 -10.49 10.47 5.64
CA ASP A 22 -10.43 10.98 4.27
C ASP A 22 -8.99 10.90 3.75
N LEU A 23 -8.67 9.73 3.19
CA LEU A 23 -7.41 9.50 2.47
C LEU A 23 -7.72 9.60 0.97
N GLY A 24 -7.77 10.83 0.45
CA GLY A 24 -7.81 11.04 -0.99
C GLY A 24 -6.60 10.35 -1.63
N GLY A 25 -6.81 9.60 -2.73
CA GLY A 25 -5.73 8.85 -3.40
C GLY A 25 -4.65 9.72 -4.06
N PHE A 26 -4.86 11.04 -4.09
CA PHE A 26 -3.90 12.05 -4.54
C PHE A 26 -2.71 12.09 -3.55
N GLY A 27 -1.64 11.38 -3.88
CA GLY A 27 -0.41 11.33 -3.05
C GLY A 27 0.19 9.93 -2.89
N ASN A 28 -0.46 8.89 -3.42
CA ASN A 28 0.12 7.55 -3.43
C ASN A 28 1.15 7.41 -4.56
N LEU A 29 2.38 7.03 -4.21
CA LEU A 29 3.44 6.68 -5.15
C LEU A 29 3.67 5.16 -5.15
N PHE A 30 3.85 4.59 -6.34
CA PHE A 30 4.28 3.20 -6.52
C PHE A 30 5.70 3.16 -7.05
N VAL A 31 6.60 2.53 -6.30
CA VAL A 31 8.00 2.32 -6.69
C VAL A 31 8.19 0.84 -7.00
N LYS A 32 8.59 0.52 -8.24
CA LYS A 32 8.86 -0.85 -8.72
C LYS A 32 10.37 -1.11 -8.77
N ASN A 33 10.75 -2.38 -8.93
CA ASN A 33 12.14 -2.83 -9.07
C ASN A 33 13.05 -2.44 -7.88
N LEU A 34 12.50 -2.53 -6.67
CA LEU A 34 13.29 -2.37 -5.46
C LEU A 34 14.15 -3.63 -5.25
N ASP A 35 15.39 -3.42 -4.83
CA ASP A 35 16.23 -4.52 -4.34
C ASP A 35 15.59 -5.19 -3.12
N SER A 36 15.74 -6.51 -2.99
CA SER A 36 15.11 -7.29 -1.92
C SER A 36 15.59 -6.91 -0.52
N SER A 37 16.74 -6.23 -0.40
CA SER A 37 17.22 -5.70 0.87
C SER A 37 16.48 -4.44 1.34
N ILE A 38 15.70 -3.78 0.46
CA ILE A 38 15.01 -2.53 0.79
C ILE A 38 13.76 -2.84 1.62
N THR A 39 13.78 -2.35 2.87
CA THR A 39 12.64 -2.48 3.79
C THR A 39 11.78 -1.21 3.83
N SER A 40 10.54 -1.31 4.32
CA SER A 40 9.64 -0.15 4.49
C SER A 40 10.25 1.01 5.29
N SER A 41 11.08 0.70 6.30
CA SER A 41 11.77 1.71 7.11
C SER A 41 12.88 2.42 6.31
N CYS A 42 13.58 1.68 5.45
CA CYS A 42 14.57 2.25 4.54
C CYS A 42 13.89 3.20 3.54
N LEU A 43 12.77 2.75 2.95
CA LEU A 43 12.01 3.53 2.00
C LEU A 43 11.44 4.81 2.64
N GLU A 44 10.88 4.72 3.86
CA GLU A 44 10.42 5.91 4.60
C GLU A 44 11.56 6.91 4.82
N ARG A 45 12.76 6.44 5.18
CA ARG A 45 13.93 7.32 5.37
C ARG A 45 14.40 7.97 4.06
N ILE A 46 14.33 7.26 2.95
CA ILE A 46 14.72 7.78 1.62
C ILE A 46 13.75 8.88 1.17
N PHE A 47 12.45 8.69 1.41
CA PHE A 47 11.41 9.58 0.92
C PHE A 47 11.04 10.71 1.88
N SER A 48 11.40 10.62 3.16
CA SER A 48 11.05 11.63 4.18
C SER A 48 11.53 13.06 3.87
N PRO A 49 12.65 13.30 3.15
CA PRO A 49 13.04 14.66 2.78
C PRO A 49 12.06 15.33 1.79
N PHE A 50 11.25 14.55 1.06
CA PHE A 50 10.31 15.07 0.06
C PHE A 50 8.94 15.41 0.65
N GLY A 51 8.69 15.08 1.91
CA GLY A 51 7.45 15.43 2.60
C GLY A 51 7.05 14.42 3.68
N ALA A 52 5.96 14.73 4.37
CA ALA A 52 5.40 13.86 5.39
C ALA A 52 4.81 12.59 4.74
N ILE A 53 5.34 11.44 5.15
CA ILE A 53 4.84 10.13 4.71
C ILE A 53 3.76 9.68 5.68
N LEU A 54 2.52 9.59 5.19
CA LEU A 54 1.39 9.11 6.01
C LEU A 54 1.46 7.60 6.23
N SER A 55 1.87 6.86 5.19
CA SER A 55 1.93 5.41 5.21
C SER A 55 2.93 4.92 4.16
N CYS A 56 3.71 3.90 4.50
CA CYS A 56 4.65 3.25 3.59
C CYS A 56 4.62 1.74 3.80
N LYS A 57 4.72 0.97 2.72
CA LYS A 57 4.84 -0.48 2.77
C LYS A 57 5.59 -1.00 1.54
N VAL A 58 6.67 -1.74 1.77
CA VAL A 58 7.26 -2.62 0.77
C VAL A 58 6.46 -3.93 0.73
N VAL A 59 6.16 -4.39 -0.47
CA VAL A 59 5.46 -5.65 -0.71
C VAL A 59 6.41 -6.53 -1.52
N GLU A 60 6.76 -7.69 -0.99
CA GLU A 60 7.46 -8.71 -1.76
C GLU A 60 6.45 -9.41 -2.66
N GLU A 61 6.74 -9.42 -3.96
CA GLU A 61 5.87 -10.01 -4.96
C GLU A 61 6.31 -11.45 -5.21
N ASN A 62 5.62 -12.43 -4.63
CA ASN A 62 5.80 -13.85 -4.97
C ASN A 62 5.20 -14.20 -6.35
N GLY A 63 5.26 -13.28 -7.32
CA GLY A 63 4.74 -13.46 -8.68
C GLY A 63 3.27 -13.09 -8.92
N GLN A 64 2.57 -12.51 -7.94
CA GLN A 64 1.22 -11.95 -8.13
C GLN A 64 1.21 -10.45 -7.80
N SER A 65 1.30 -9.61 -8.82
CA SER A 65 1.23 -8.17 -8.65
C SER A 65 -0.16 -7.76 -8.15
N LYS A 66 -0.23 -6.78 -7.26
CA LYS A 66 -1.50 -6.13 -6.91
C LYS A 66 -2.20 -5.53 -8.13
N GLU A 67 -1.44 -5.25 -9.20
CA GLU A 67 -1.98 -4.81 -10.48
C GLU A 67 -2.86 -5.89 -11.12
N GLN A 68 -2.49 -7.18 -11.04
CA GLN A 68 -3.38 -8.28 -11.45
C GLN A 68 -4.68 -8.29 -10.64
N SER A 69 -4.63 -8.02 -9.33
CA SER A 69 -5.83 -7.99 -8.50
C SER A 69 -6.74 -6.80 -8.81
N ALA A 70 -6.18 -5.63 -9.12
CA ALA A 70 -6.96 -4.46 -9.55
C ALA A 70 -7.56 -4.64 -10.96
N VAL A 71 -6.81 -5.24 -11.89
CA VAL A 71 -7.31 -5.59 -13.22
C VAL A 71 -8.40 -6.66 -13.12
N ALA A 72 -8.20 -7.69 -12.30
CA ALA A 72 -9.20 -8.73 -12.05
C ALA A 72 -10.47 -8.13 -11.43
N ALA A 73 -10.34 -7.25 -10.44
CA ALA A 73 -11.48 -6.54 -9.85
C ALA A 73 -12.21 -5.68 -10.89
N ARG A 74 -11.48 -4.95 -11.74
CA ARG A 74 -12.08 -4.16 -12.83
C ARG A 74 -12.83 -5.05 -13.82
N CYS A 75 -12.22 -6.15 -14.28
CA CYS A 75 -12.85 -7.09 -15.21
C CYS A 75 -14.07 -7.79 -14.60
N ALA A 76 -14.02 -8.11 -13.30
CA ALA A 76 -15.13 -8.75 -12.59
C ALA A 76 -16.30 -7.78 -12.33
N LEU A 77 -16.01 -6.49 -12.09
CA LEU A 77 -17.03 -5.49 -11.78
C LEU A 77 -17.63 -4.83 -13.01
N HIS A 78 -16.90 -4.72 -14.13
CA HIS A 78 -17.37 -4.03 -15.32
C HIS A 78 -18.64 -4.69 -15.88
N GLY A 79 -19.78 -4.02 -15.70
CA GLY A 79 -21.08 -4.52 -16.13
C GLY A 79 -21.78 -5.48 -15.17
N SER A 80 -21.25 -5.67 -13.96
CA SER A 80 -21.98 -6.35 -12.89
C SER A 80 -23.20 -5.53 -12.44
N MET A 81 -24.25 -6.19 -11.96
CA MET A 81 -25.44 -5.52 -11.44
C MET A 81 -25.43 -5.56 -9.91
N VAL A 82 -25.52 -4.40 -9.25
CA VAL A 82 -25.75 -4.30 -7.80
C VAL A 82 -27.02 -3.47 -7.60
N ASP A 83 -28.00 -4.05 -6.90
CA ASP A 83 -29.32 -3.45 -6.65
C ASP A 83 -30.05 -2.99 -7.93
N GLY A 84 -29.97 -3.80 -9.00
CA GLY A 84 -30.63 -3.53 -10.28
C GLY A 84 -29.98 -2.42 -11.10
N LYS A 85 -28.82 -1.90 -10.68
CA LYS A 85 -28.04 -0.90 -11.42
C LYS A 85 -26.72 -1.51 -11.88
N LYS A 86 -26.36 -1.24 -13.13
CA LYS A 86 -25.08 -1.67 -13.72
C LYS A 86 -23.95 -0.83 -13.12
N LEU A 87 -22.91 -1.49 -12.62
CA LEU A 87 -21.65 -0.90 -12.16
C LEU A 87 -20.78 -0.41 -13.33
#